data_AF-A0A842TUD8-F1
#
_entry.id   AF-A0A842TUD8-F1
#
_cell.length_a   1.000
_cell.length_b   1.000
_cell.length_c   1.000
_cell.angle_alpha   90.00
_cell.angle_beta   90.00
_cell.angle_gamma   90.00
#
_symmetry.space_group_name_H-M   'P 1'
#
loop_
_entity.id
_entity.type
_entity.pdbx_description
1 polymer ?
#
loop_
_entity_poly.entity_id
_entity_poly.type
_entity_poly.pdbx_seq_one_letter_code
_entity_poly.pdbx_strand_id
1 'polypeptide(L)' 'MVNIEAVIWYLLLIDSVGAVILTFFFQNKVKKWYKGNLRWFYKHFPATKGWTLSYLILVLWVGYSLNRLGVISLP' A
#
# COMPACT_ATOMS: atom_id res chain seq x y z
N MET A 1 -13.22 18.75 11.03
CA MET A 1 -14.14 17.59 11.05
C MET A 1 -13.37 16.40 10.51
N VAL A 2 -13.41 15.25 11.19
CA VAL A 2 -12.71 14.06 10.70
C VAL A 2 -13.55 13.49 9.56
N ASN A 3 -13.14 13.77 8.32
CA ASN A 3 -13.78 13.22 7.14
C ASN A 3 -13.45 11.73 7.06
N ILE A 4 -14.48 10.89 6.90
CA ILE A 4 -14.33 9.44 6.80
C ILE A 4 -13.39 9.08 5.65
N GLU A 5 -13.40 9.84 4.54
CA GLU A 5 -12.46 9.62 3.44
C GLU A 5 -11.00 9.82 3.85
N ALA A 6 -10.73 10.79 4.73
CA ALA A 6 -9.39 11.04 5.25
C ALA A 6 -8.90 9.86 6.10
N VAL A 7 -9.76 9.33 6.97
CA VAL A 7 -9.43 8.16 7.81
C VAL A 7 -9.13 6.94 6.95
N ILE A 8 -9.97 6.67 5.96
CA ILE A 8 -9.77 5.56 5.00
C ILE A 8 -8.46 5.76 4.24
N TRP A 9 -8.18 6.97 3.79
CA TRP A 9 -6.95 7.26 3.06
C TRP A 9 -5.69 7.05 3.92
N TYR A 10 -5.67 7.53 5.17
CA TYR A 10 -4.54 7.30 6.08
C TYR A 10 -4.32 5.81 6.39
N LEU A 11 -5.39 5.03 6.55
CA LEU A 11 -5.28 3.58 6.74
C LEU A 11 -4.65 2.91 5.51
N LEU A 12 -5.09 3.27 4.30
CA LEU A 12 -4.52 2.75 3.05
C LEU A 12 -3.07 3.22 2.83
N LEU A 13 -2.73 4.44 3.25
CA LEU A 13 -1.37 4.94 3.19
C LEU A 13 -0.43 4.15 4.11
N ILE A 14 -0.84 3.91 5.35
CA ILE A 14 -0.06 3.11 6.30
C ILE A 14 0.12 1.68 5.79
N ASP A 15 -0.95 1.07 5.27
CA ASP A 15 -0.92 -0.28 4.69
C ASP A 15 0.04 -0.36 3.48
N SER A 16 -0.09 0.56 2.52
CA SER A 16 0.76 0.59 1.33
C SER A 16 2.24 0.89 1.63
N VAL A 17 2.52 1.79 2.57
CA VAL A 17 3.89 2.06 3.05
C VAL A 17 4.47 0.82 3.75
N GLY A 18 3.70 0.19 4.62
CA GLY A 18 4.08 -1.07 5.27
C GLY A 18 4.38 -2.17 4.26
N ALA A 19 3.54 -2.32 3.24
CA ALA A 19 3.75 -3.27 2.16
C ALA A 19 5.04 -2.98 1.37
N VAL A 20 5.34 -1.72 1.05
CA VAL A 20 6.60 -1.33 0.37
C VAL A 20 7.81 -1.65 1.25
N ILE A 21 7.77 -1.30 2.54
CA ILE A 21 8.87 -1.57 3.50
C ILE A 21 9.12 -3.08 3.61
N LEU A 22 8.07 -3.88 3.82
CA LEU A 22 8.18 -5.33 3.92
C LEU A 22 8.73 -5.95 2.62
N THR A 23 8.34 -5.42 1.47
CA THR A 23 8.75 -5.93 0.17
C THR A 23 10.16 -5.50 -0.22
N PHE A 24 10.65 -4.36 0.25
CA PHE A 24 12.02 -3.89 0.01
C PHE A 24 13.04 -4.43 1.02
N PHE A 25 12.74 -4.39 2.32
CA PHE A 25 13.67 -4.79 3.39
C PHE A 25 13.59 -6.28 3.70
N PHE A 26 12.38 -6.86 3.69
CA PHE A 26 12.17 -8.24 4.09
C PHE A 26 11.88 -9.17 2.90
N GLN A 27 12.16 -8.75 1.66
CA GLN A 27 11.86 -9.50 0.45
C GLN A 27 12.26 -10.98 0.53
N ASN A 28 13.46 -11.28 1.04
CA ASN A 28 13.95 -12.65 1.13
C ASN A 28 13.25 -13.49 2.22
N LYS A 29 12.92 -12.89 3.37
CA LYS A 29 12.17 -13.56 4.45
C LYS A 29 10.69 -13.73 4.07
N VAL A 30 10.08 -12.67 3.55
CA VAL A 30 8.68 -12.65 3.11
C VAL A 30 8.50 -13.62 1.95
N LYS A 31 9.35 -13.60 0.92
CA LYS A 31 9.25 -14.55 -0.22
C LYS A 31 9.40 -16.00 0.23
N LYS A 32 10.28 -16.29 1.21
CA LYS A 32 10.45 -17.65 1.76
C LYS A 32 9.22 -18.08 2.56
N TRP A 33 8.63 -17.18 3.35
CA TRP A 33 7.40 -17.43 4.12
C TRP A 33 6.15 -17.55 3.23
N TYR A 34 5.99 -16.65 2.25
CA TYR A 34 4.92 -16.66 1.25
C TYR A 34 4.94 -17.93 0.39
N LYS A 35 6.12 -18.37 -0.04
CA LYS A 35 6.28 -19.60 -0.83
C LYS A 35 5.91 -20.86 -0.03
N GLY A 36 6.08 -20.84 1.29
CA GLY A 36 5.74 -21.93 2.19
C GLY A 36 4.26 -21.99 2.55
N ASN A 37 3.65 -20.84 2.84
CA ASN A 37 2.31 -20.78 3.44
C ASN A 37 1.19 -20.44 2.42
N LEU A 38 1.51 -19.75 1.31
CA LEU A 38 0.53 -19.15 0.39
C LEU A 38 0.92 -19.40 -1.08
N ARG A 39 1.07 -20.68 -1.45
CA ARG A 39 1.42 -21.13 -2.82
C ARG A 39 0.46 -20.63 -3.91
N TRP A 40 -0.83 -20.51 -3.62
CA TRP A 40 -1.86 -20.07 -4.57
C TRP A 40 -1.81 -18.55 -4.81
N PHE A 41 -1.68 -17.77 -3.73
CA PHE A 41 -1.64 -16.30 -3.80
C PHE A 41 -0.37 -15.76 -4.48
N TYR A 42 0.78 -16.44 -4.31
CA TYR A 42 2.03 -16.05 -4.97
C TYR A 42 1.92 -15.94 -6.51
N LYS A 43 1.03 -16.74 -7.12
CA LYS A 43 0.89 -16.82 -8.58
C LYS A 43 -0.02 -15.74 -9.16
N HIS A 44 -0.88 -15.12 -8.35
CA HIS A 44 -1.84 -14.09 -8.79
C HIS A 44 -1.52 -12.71 -8.20
N PHE A 45 -1.01 -12.68 -6.98
CA PHE A 45 -0.53 -11.48 -6.28
C PHE A 45 0.93 -11.71 -5.88
N PRO A 46 1.86 -11.62 -6.84
CA PRO A 46 3.24 -11.52 -6.44
C PRO A 46 3.39 -10.23 -5.64
N ALA A 47 3.71 -10.34 -4.35
CA ALA A 47 4.27 -9.26 -3.54
C ALA A 47 5.66 -8.90 -4.11
N THR A 48 5.65 -8.42 -5.33
CA THR A 48 6.77 -7.98 -6.13
C THR A 48 6.88 -6.49 -5.94
N LYS A 49 8.12 -6.02 -5.85
CA LYS A 49 8.47 -4.61 -5.66
C LYS A 49 7.63 -3.67 -6.54
N GLY A 50 7.37 -4.05 -7.79
CA GLY A 50 6.52 -3.30 -8.71
C GLY A 50 5.08 -3.13 -8.25
N TRP A 51 4.42 -4.21 -7.81
CA TRP A 51 3.00 -4.17 -7.42
C TRP A 51 2.75 -3.30 -6.19
N THR A 52 3.61 -3.43 -5.17
CA THR A 52 3.55 -2.58 -3.98
C THR A 52 3.87 -1.12 -4.27
N LEU A 53 4.78 -0.85 -5.23
CA LEU A 53 5.09 0.52 -5.65
C LEU A 53 3.92 1.14 -6.41
N SER A 54 3.31 0.41 -7.34
CA SER A 54 2.12 0.84 -8.07
C SER A 54 0.94 1.10 -7.12
N TYR A 55 0.77 0.26 -6.10
CA TYR A 55 -0.25 0.46 -5.07
C TYR A 55 0.01 1.75 -4.26
N LEU A 56 1.26 1.99 -3.82
CA LEU A 56 1.62 3.24 -3.14
C LEU A 56 1.38 4.47 -4.01
N ILE A 57 1.73 4.41 -5.31
CA ILE A 57 1.49 5.50 -6.27
C ILE A 57 -0.01 5.78 -6.40
N LEU A 58 -0.85 4.74 -6.49
CA LEU A 58 -2.30 4.91 -6.53
C LEU A 58 -2.84 5.55 -5.26
N VAL A 59 -2.37 5.12 -4.08
CA VAL A 59 -2.80 5.71 -2.81
C VAL A 59 -2.37 7.18 -2.70
N LEU A 60 -1.15 7.53 -3.11
CA LEU A 60 -0.69 8.92 -3.16
C LEU A 60 -1.51 9.77 -4.15
N TRP A 61 -1.86 9.22 -5.30
CA TRP A 61 -2.69 9.90 -6.29
C TRP A 61 -4.12 10.15 -5.79
N VAL A 62 -4.71 9.18 -5.07
CA VAL A 62 -6.00 9.36 -4.40
C VAL A 62 -5.88 10.46 -3.33
N GLY A 63 -4.79 10.49 -2.58
CA GLY A 63 -4.54 11.54 -1.59
C GLY A 63 -4.44 12.92 -2.20
N TYR A 64 -3.74 13.06 -3.33
CA TYR A 64 -3.67 14.29 -4.10
C TYR A 64 -5.05 14.74 -4.62
N SER A 65 -5.87 13.79 -5.07
CA SER A 65 -7.24 14.08 -5.53
C SER A 65 -8.14 14.56 -4.40
N LEU A 66 -8.04 13.93 -3.22
CA LEU A 66 -8.76 14.35 -2.02
C LEU A 66 -8.27 15.71 -1.48
N ASN A 67 -6.98 16.01 -1.62
CA ASN A 67 -6.42 17.32 -1.32
C ASN A 67 -6.96 18.40 -2.27
N ARG A 68 -6.96 18.13 -3.58
CA ARG A 68 -7.53 19.03 -4.60
C ARG A 68 -9.00 19.34 -4.34
N LEU A 69 -9.75 18.38 -3.79
CA LEU A 69 -11.17 18.54 -3.44
C LEU A 69 -11.38 19.23 -2.08
N GLY A 70 -10.32 19.58 -1.34
CA GLY A 70 -10.40 20.20 -0.02
C GLY A 70 -10.86 19.27 1.10
N VAL A 71 -10.93 17.95 0.83
CA VAL A 71 -11.38 16.93 1.80
C VAL A 71 -10.28 16.59 2.80
N ILE A 72 -9.02 16.63 2.35
CA ILE A 72 -7.82 16.42 3.17
C ILE A 72 -6.90 17.64 2.99
N SER A 73 -6.70 18.42 4.06
CA SER A 73 -5.69 19.48 4.08
C SER A 73 -4.32 18.86 4.42
N LEU A 74 -3.60 18.39 3.41
CA LEU A 74 -2.14 18.19 3.55
C LEU A 74 -1.47 19.57 3.45
N PRO A 75 -0.54 19.92 4.36
CA PRO A 75 0.23 21.16 4.28
C PRO A 75 1.08 21.23 3.01
#